data_AF-A0AAV5TTT7-F1
#
_entry.id   AF-A0AAV5TTT7-F1
#
_cell.length_a   1.000
_cell.length_b   1.000
_cell.length_c   1.000
_cell.angle_alpha   90.00
_cell.angle_beta   90.00
_cell.angle_gamma   90.00
#
_symmetry.space_group_name_H-M   'P 1'
#
loop_
_entity.id
_entity.type
_entity.pdbx_description
1 polymer ?
#
loop_
_entity_poly.entity_id
_entity_poly.type
_entity_poly.pdbx_seq_one_letter_code
_entity_poly.pdbx_strand_id
1 'polypeptide(L)'
;EEENAAQMQFRIRDRRQEALNDDLVDDALEELRRRVRARRERQREERRIGMIRLRLLQIQQRDLVEQDYEMGREEARRVTDVMIREAQNLREEDESNPSSSCYSRHCVVCTTENPRQRAVYIHCGHIVCYSCAVDNSRSEATGGKCVFCRSTSGFVKLFEVECEEEKKNDVIDYNQSMINPDSTETADSSSRIPFALLFNGFAIFIITANITMFLRKRT
;
A
#
# COMPACT_ATOMS: atom_id res chain seq x y z
N GLU A 1 -79.42 -44.37 38.45
CA GLU A 1 -79.22 -43.02 37.86
C GLU A 1 -78.15 -42.23 38.59
N GLU A 2 -78.17 -42.20 39.93
CA GLU A 2 -77.15 -41.50 40.74
C GLU A 2 -75.72 -41.98 40.47
N GLU A 3 -75.50 -43.28 40.32
CA GLU A 3 -74.17 -43.85 40.03
C GLU A 3 -73.60 -43.36 38.68
N ASN A 4 -74.44 -43.27 37.65
CA ASN A 4 -74.04 -42.74 36.34
C ASN A 4 -73.69 -41.24 36.42
N ALA A 5 -74.41 -40.48 37.24
CA ALA A 5 -74.13 -39.06 37.47
C ALA A 5 -72.79 -38.86 38.19
N ALA A 6 -72.51 -39.66 39.23
CA ALA A 6 -71.23 -39.63 39.93
C ALA A 6 -70.06 -40.03 39.02
N GLN A 7 -70.23 -41.06 38.20
CA GLN A 7 -69.22 -41.48 37.22
C GLN A 7 -68.95 -40.41 36.16
N MET A 8 -70.00 -39.71 35.71
CA MET A 8 -69.86 -38.59 34.78
C MET A 8 -69.10 -37.41 35.41
N GLN A 9 -69.43 -37.05 36.65
CA GLN A 9 -68.71 -35.98 37.38
C GLN A 9 -67.23 -36.31 37.58
N PHE A 10 -66.91 -37.58 37.89
CA PHE A 10 -65.53 -38.04 38.00
C PHE A 10 -64.76 -37.83 36.69
N ARG A 11 -65.34 -38.26 35.55
CA ARG A 11 -64.72 -38.05 34.22
C ARG A 11 -64.53 -36.58 33.87
N ILE A 12 -65.47 -35.71 34.25
CA ILE A 12 -65.33 -34.26 34.02
C ILE A 12 -64.16 -33.69 34.83
N ARG A 13 -64.04 -34.09 36.12
CA ARG A 13 -62.93 -33.65 36.97
C ARG A 13 -61.59 -34.12 36.43
N ASP A 14 -61.52 -35.37 35.99
CA ASP A 14 -60.32 -35.98 35.42
C ASP A 14 -59.85 -35.23 34.17
N ARG A 15 -60.76 -34.99 33.20
CA ARG A 15 -60.47 -34.19 32.01
C ARG A 15 -60.01 -32.76 32.32
N ARG A 16 -60.58 -32.13 33.35
CA ARG A 16 -60.13 -30.80 33.80
C ARG A 16 -58.71 -30.86 34.36
N GLN A 17 -58.39 -31.92 35.10
CA GLN A 17 -57.05 -32.11 35.64
C GLN A 17 -56.03 -32.38 34.54
N GLU A 18 -56.38 -33.20 33.55
CA GLU A 18 -55.56 -33.43 32.36
C GLU A 18 -55.30 -32.13 31.60
N ALA A 19 -56.34 -31.34 31.31
CA ALA A 19 -56.18 -30.05 30.64
C ALA A 19 -55.26 -29.07 31.41
N LEU A 20 -55.39 -29.01 32.74
CA LEU A 20 -54.49 -28.20 33.57
C LEU A 20 -53.05 -28.72 33.53
N ASN A 21 -52.85 -30.03 33.46
CA ASN A 21 -51.51 -30.61 33.35
C ASN A 21 -50.89 -30.31 31.97
N ASP A 22 -51.68 -30.39 30.89
CA ASP A 22 -51.24 -30.05 29.54
C ASP A 22 -50.83 -28.58 29.43
N ASP A 23 -51.64 -27.66 29.98
CA ASP A 23 -51.33 -26.23 30.04
C ASP A 23 -50.00 -25.96 30.78
N LEU A 24 -49.76 -26.66 31.90
CA LEU A 24 -48.51 -26.55 32.66
C LEU A 24 -47.30 -27.07 31.87
N VAL A 25 -47.47 -28.13 31.09
CA VAL A 25 -46.41 -28.68 30.23
C VAL A 25 -46.08 -27.70 29.10
N ASP A 26 -47.09 -27.12 28.48
CA ASP A 26 -46.92 -26.13 27.41
C ASP A 26 -46.21 -24.87 27.91
N ASP A 27 -46.57 -24.36 29.08
CA ASP A 27 -45.89 -23.24 29.73
C ASP A 27 -44.41 -23.56 30.03
N ALA A 28 -44.14 -24.76 30.56
CA ALA A 28 -42.78 -25.21 30.84
C ALA A 28 -41.94 -25.36 29.56
N LEU A 29 -42.53 -25.87 28.48
CA LEU A 29 -41.90 -25.98 27.17
C LEU A 29 -41.59 -24.60 26.57
N GLU A 30 -42.52 -23.64 26.68
CA GLU A 30 -42.30 -22.29 26.17
C GLU A 30 -41.19 -21.56 26.96
N GLU A 31 -41.14 -21.74 28.28
CA GLU A 31 -40.06 -21.22 29.10
C GLU A 31 -38.70 -21.84 28.73
N LEU A 32 -38.65 -23.15 28.49
CA LEU A 32 -37.43 -23.81 28.00
C LEU A 32 -36.98 -23.25 26.64
N ARG A 33 -37.92 -23.02 25.71
CA ARG A 33 -37.64 -22.41 24.41
C ARG A 33 -37.09 -20.99 24.55
N ARG A 34 -37.64 -20.17 25.47
CA ARG A 34 -37.10 -18.84 25.80
C ARG A 34 -35.66 -18.93 26.30
N ARG A 35 -35.36 -19.84 27.23
CA ARG A 35 -33.99 -20.03 27.76
C ARG A 35 -33.00 -20.47 26.68
N VAL A 36 -33.40 -21.36 25.78
CA VAL A 36 -32.56 -21.81 24.66
C VAL A 36 -32.29 -20.67 23.68
N ARG A 37 -33.31 -19.86 23.34
CA ARG A 37 -33.16 -18.65 22.50
C ARG A 37 -32.19 -17.66 23.15
N ALA A 38 -32.40 -17.31 24.42
CA ALA A 38 -31.52 -16.41 25.16
C ALA A 38 -30.06 -16.91 25.25
N ARG A 39 -29.85 -18.23 25.44
CA ARG A 39 -28.50 -18.82 25.45
C ARG A 39 -27.82 -18.69 24.08
N ARG A 40 -28.55 -18.93 22.99
CA ARG A 40 -28.02 -18.78 21.62
C ARG A 40 -27.66 -17.33 21.30
N GLU A 41 -28.46 -16.37 21.76
CA GLU A 41 -28.18 -14.95 21.59
C GLU A 41 -26.91 -14.53 22.35
N ARG A 42 -26.78 -14.92 23.63
CA ARG A 42 -25.54 -14.70 24.39
C ARG A 42 -24.31 -15.26 23.69
N GLN A 43 -24.40 -16.49 23.17
CA GLN A 43 -23.29 -17.12 22.46
C GLN A 43 -22.94 -16.39 21.14
N ARG A 44 -23.94 -15.84 20.43
CA ARG A 44 -23.69 -15.03 19.23
C ARG A 44 -22.99 -13.72 19.59
N GLU A 45 -23.42 -13.08 20.67
CA GLU A 45 -22.81 -11.83 21.14
C GLU A 45 -21.38 -12.06 21.63
N GLU A 46 -21.12 -13.13 22.39
CA GLU A 46 -19.77 -13.52 22.80
C GLU A 46 -18.86 -13.77 21.59
N ARG A 47 -19.36 -14.44 20.54
CA ARG A 47 -18.61 -14.63 19.28
C ARG A 47 -18.35 -13.29 18.58
N ARG A 48 -19.33 -12.39 18.55
CA ARG A 48 -19.19 -11.06 17.96
C ARG A 48 -18.13 -10.24 18.70
N ILE A 49 -18.19 -10.20 20.03
CA ILE A 49 -17.20 -9.54 20.90
C ILE A 49 -15.82 -10.17 20.70
N GLY A 50 -15.74 -11.51 20.65
CA GLY A 50 -14.50 -12.23 20.37
C GLY A 50 -13.87 -11.85 19.03
N MET A 51 -14.66 -11.75 17.97
CA MET A 51 -14.20 -11.30 16.65
C MET A 51 -13.70 -9.85 16.67
N ILE A 52 -14.42 -8.95 17.36
CA ILE A 52 -13.99 -7.55 17.51
C ILE A 52 -12.65 -7.49 18.25
N ARG A 53 -12.50 -8.25 19.35
CA ARG A 53 -11.25 -8.31 20.12
C ARG A 53 -10.08 -8.82 19.27
N LEU A 54 -10.29 -9.87 18.48
CA LEU A 54 -9.26 -10.38 17.56
C LEU A 54 -8.84 -9.33 16.53
N ARG A 55 -9.80 -8.60 15.96
CA ARG A 55 -9.49 -7.53 15.00
C ARG A 55 -8.72 -6.37 15.64
N LEU A 56 -9.06 -6.00 16.88
CA LEU A 56 -8.33 -4.98 17.62
C LEU A 56 -6.88 -5.40 17.90
N LEU A 57 -6.65 -6.67 18.27
CA LEU A 57 -5.30 -7.21 18.45
C LEU A 57 -4.49 -7.18 17.15
N GLN A 58 -5.12 -7.49 16.01
CA GLN A 58 -4.47 -7.40 14.70
C GLN A 58 -4.07 -5.96 14.34
N ILE A 59 -4.92 -4.97 14.66
CA ILE A 59 -4.60 -3.56 14.45
C ILE A 59 -3.41 -3.16 15.32
N GLN A 60 -3.42 -3.50 16.62
CA GLN A 60 -2.31 -3.22 17.53
C GLN A 60 -0.99 -3.84 17.07
N GLN A 61 -1.02 -5.09 16.57
CA GLN A 61 0.17 -5.73 16.03
C GLN A 61 0.70 -5.02 14.79
N ARG A 62 -0.18 -4.52 13.92
CA ARG A 62 0.21 -3.76 12.75
C ARG A 62 0.87 -2.44 13.12
N ASP A 63 0.31 -1.72 14.09
CA ASP A 63 0.85 -0.42 14.54
C ASP A 63 2.27 -0.58 15.10
N LEU A 64 2.55 -1.65 15.84
CA LEU A 64 3.89 -1.95 16.35
C LEU A 64 4.90 -2.19 15.22
N VAL A 65 4.50 -2.93 14.17
CA VAL A 65 5.37 -3.17 13.01
C VAL A 65 5.63 -1.90 12.21
N GLU A 66 4.62 -1.03 12.07
CA GLU A 66 4.79 0.28 11.42
C GLU A 66 5.74 1.17 12.24
N GLN A 67 5.64 1.18 13.57
CA GLN A 67 6.54 1.92 14.45
C GLN A 67 8.00 1.43 14.34
N ASP A 68 8.24 0.12 14.34
CA ASP A 68 9.59 -0.44 14.18
C ASP A 68 10.20 -0.06 12.82
N TYR A 69 9.38 -0.06 11.76
CA TYR A 69 9.82 0.35 10.43
C TYR A 69 10.16 1.85 10.36
N GLU A 70 9.38 2.71 11.02
CA GLU A 70 9.66 4.14 11.10
C GLU A 70 10.94 4.45 11.87
N MET A 71 11.16 3.78 13.01
CA MET A 71 12.41 3.90 13.78
C MET A 71 13.63 3.48 12.94
N GLY A 72 13.55 2.34 12.26
CA GLY A 72 14.64 1.88 11.38
C GLY A 72 14.90 2.81 10.19
N ARG A 73 13.85 3.42 9.63
CA ARG A 73 13.99 4.43 8.56
C ARG A 73 14.69 5.69 9.05
N GLU A 74 14.39 6.16 10.26
CA GLU A 74 15.04 7.35 10.82
C GLU A 74 16.53 7.09 11.07
N GLU A 75 16.88 5.93 11.61
CA GLU A 75 18.27 5.53 11.79
C GLU A 75 19.02 5.44 10.45
N ALA A 76 18.41 4.84 9.43
CA ALA A 76 18.99 4.79 8.08
C ALA A 76 19.11 6.17 7.40
N ARG A 77 18.31 7.15 7.81
CA ARG A 77 18.41 8.54 7.32
C ARG A 77 19.51 9.34 8.01
N ARG A 78 20.03 8.89 9.16
CA ARG A 78 21.13 9.56 9.83
C ARG A 78 22.40 9.31 9.03
N VAL A 79 22.69 10.25 8.14
CA VAL A 79 23.99 10.35 7.48
C VAL A 79 25.01 10.67 8.58
N THR A 80 25.83 9.68 8.94
CA THR A 80 26.87 9.86 9.96
C THR A 80 28.08 10.59 9.38
N ASP A 81 28.84 11.29 10.22
CA ASP A 81 30.08 11.95 9.81
C ASP A 81 31.09 10.98 9.18
N VAL A 82 31.04 9.70 9.57
CA VAL A 82 31.85 8.64 8.99
C VAL A 82 31.48 8.40 7.53
N MET A 83 30.17 8.29 7.23
CA MET A 83 29.67 8.12 5.86
C MET A 83 29.97 9.33 4.98
N ILE A 84 29.88 10.55 5.54
CA ILE A 84 30.25 11.79 4.83
C ILE A 84 31.73 11.75 4.44
N ARG A 85 32.60 11.40 5.40
CA ARG A 85 34.05 11.33 5.17
C ARG A 85 34.42 10.24 4.18
N GLU A 86 33.80 9.06 4.28
CA GLU A 86 34.02 7.97 3.33
C GLU A 86 33.60 8.37 1.90
N ALA A 87 32.44 9.04 1.76
CA ALA A 87 32.00 9.55 0.46
C ALA A 87 32.93 10.64 -0.10
N GLN A 88 33.54 11.47 0.75
CA GLN A 88 34.54 12.45 0.33
C GLN A 88 35.83 11.76 -0.14
N ASN A 89 36.35 10.81 0.64
CA ASN A 89 37.54 10.05 0.27
C ASN A 89 37.36 9.33 -1.08
N LEU A 90 36.21 8.69 -1.31
CA LEU A 90 35.93 8.02 -2.59
C LEU A 90 35.90 9.00 -3.78
N ARG A 91 35.36 10.21 -3.59
CA ARG A 91 35.38 11.25 -4.64
C ARG A 91 36.80 11.73 -4.92
N GLU A 92 37.61 11.93 -3.89
CA GLU A 92 39.01 12.33 -4.03
C GLU A 92 39.83 11.22 -4.71
N GLU A 93 39.58 9.94 -4.40
CA GLU A 93 40.19 8.80 -5.07
C GLU A 93 39.82 8.74 -6.56
N ASP A 94 38.54 8.95 -6.90
CA ASP A 94 38.08 9.01 -8.28
C ASP A 94 38.69 10.21 -9.02
N GLU A 95 38.78 11.39 -8.41
CA GLU A 95 39.38 12.58 -9.03
C GLU A 95 40.90 12.48 -9.19
N SER A 96 41.58 11.85 -8.23
CA SER A 96 43.04 11.71 -8.23
C SER A 96 43.54 10.60 -9.15
N ASN A 97 42.69 9.63 -9.48
CA ASN A 97 43.05 8.56 -10.39
C ASN A 97 42.86 9.00 -11.85
N PRO A 98 43.91 9.27 -12.64
CA PRO A 98 43.77 9.63 -14.06
C PRO A 98 43.23 8.49 -14.93
N SER A 99 43.08 7.29 -14.36
CA SER A 99 42.40 6.14 -14.97
C SER A 99 40.96 5.94 -14.49
N SER A 100 40.46 6.74 -13.53
CA SER A 100 39.03 6.83 -13.30
C SER A 100 38.39 7.28 -14.60
N SER A 101 37.41 6.51 -15.06
CA SER A 101 36.91 6.62 -16.41
C SER A 101 36.24 7.98 -16.60
N CYS A 102 36.99 8.96 -17.11
CA CYS A 102 36.42 10.10 -17.78
C CYS A 102 35.66 9.54 -18.99
N TYR A 103 34.38 9.24 -18.79
CA TYR A 103 33.53 8.70 -19.83
C TYR A 103 33.50 9.70 -20.97
N SER A 104 34.24 9.38 -22.03
CA SER A 104 34.32 10.23 -23.20
C SER A 104 32.90 10.51 -23.70
N ARG A 105 32.56 11.79 -23.84
CA ARG A 105 31.28 12.20 -24.43
C ARG A 105 31.32 12.11 -25.96
N HIS A 106 32.45 11.69 -26.52
CA HIS A 106 32.68 11.60 -27.95
C HIS A 106 31.66 10.68 -28.63
N CYS A 107 30.93 11.22 -29.59
CA CYS A 107 30.05 10.43 -30.43
C CYS A 107 30.86 9.77 -31.54
N VAL A 108 30.99 8.44 -31.51
CA VAL A 108 31.76 7.70 -32.53
C VAL A 108 31.18 7.76 -33.95
N VAL A 109 29.91 8.17 -34.11
CA VAL A 109 29.22 8.21 -35.41
C VAL A 109 29.56 9.50 -36.17
N CYS A 110 29.44 10.65 -35.51
CA CYS A 110 29.71 11.97 -36.10
C CYS A 110 31.04 12.56 -35.64
N THR A 111 31.81 11.83 -34.82
CA THR A 111 33.09 12.22 -34.22
C THR A 111 33.08 13.50 -33.39
N THR A 112 31.91 14.00 -33.01
CA THR A 112 31.78 15.19 -32.16
C THR A 112 32.22 14.84 -30.74
N GLU A 113 33.26 15.52 -30.23
CA GLU A 113 33.85 15.26 -28.91
C GLU A 113 32.87 15.47 -27.75
N ASN A 114 31.99 16.48 -27.87
CA ASN A 114 31.07 16.84 -26.80
C ASN A 114 29.68 17.25 -27.35
N PRO A 115 28.86 16.29 -27.81
CA PRO A 115 27.52 16.58 -28.34
C PRO A 115 26.61 17.14 -27.23
N ARG A 116 25.89 18.22 -27.52
CA ARG A 116 24.97 18.87 -26.57
C ARG A 116 23.82 17.98 -26.07
N GLN A 117 23.42 17.00 -26.87
CA GLN A 117 22.33 16.09 -26.56
C GLN A 117 22.73 14.67 -26.95
N ARG A 118 22.56 13.74 -26.01
CA ARG A 118 22.84 12.31 -26.23
C ARG A 118 21.54 11.50 -26.20
N ALA A 119 21.60 10.30 -26.76
CA ALA A 119 20.52 9.32 -26.76
C ALA A 119 21.06 7.94 -26.40
N VAL A 120 20.26 7.16 -25.68
CA VAL A 120 20.57 5.76 -25.33
C VAL A 120 19.60 4.80 -26.01
N TYR A 121 20.12 3.71 -26.56
CA TYR A 121 19.29 2.62 -27.06
C TYR A 121 18.78 1.77 -25.89
N ILE A 122 17.46 1.73 -25.68
CA ILE A 122 16.80 1.21 -24.46
C ILE A 122 17.20 -0.25 -24.14
N HIS A 123 17.35 -1.11 -25.15
CA HIS A 123 17.61 -2.54 -24.91
C HIS A 123 19.08 -2.89 -24.70
N CYS A 124 20.02 -2.12 -25.27
CA CYS A 124 21.44 -2.45 -25.25
C CYS A 124 22.31 -1.44 -24.51
N GLY A 125 21.77 -0.30 -24.09
CA GLY A 125 22.48 0.70 -23.30
C GLY A 125 23.55 1.50 -24.05
N HIS A 126 23.80 1.23 -25.33
CA HIS A 126 24.77 2.00 -26.11
C HIS A 126 24.29 3.45 -26.33
N ILE A 127 25.23 4.40 -26.27
CA ILE A 127 24.95 5.84 -26.30
C ILE A 127 25.54 6.45 -27.57
N VAL A 128 24.79 7.34 -28.21
CA VAL A 128 25.23 8.18 -29.34
C VAL A 128 24.72 9.61 -29.19
N CYS A 129 25.11 10.51 -30.08
CA CYS A 129 24.49 11.85 -30.17
C CYS A 129 23.00 11.76 -30.57
N TYR A 130 22.15 12.66 -30.07
CA TYR A 130 20.71 12.60 -30.33
C TYR A 130 20.38 12.71 -31.83
N SER A 131 21.03 13.61 -32.57
CA SER A 131 20.86 13.70 -34.03
C SER A 131 21.25 12.40 -34.73
N CYS A 132 22.36 11.79 -34.35
CA CYS A 132 22.82 10.50 -34.87
C CYS A 132 21.79 9.38 -34.66
N ALA A 133 21.13 9.34 -33.49
CA ALA A 133 20.09 8.37 -33.21
C ALA A 133 18.84 8.61 -34.08
N VAL A 134 18.44 9.86 -34.26
CA VAL A 134 17.30 10.23 -35.13
C VAL A 134 17.58 9.86 -36.58
N ASP A 135 18.76 10.21 -37.10
CA ASP A 135 19.14 9.90 -38.48
C ASP A 135 19.22 8.39 -38.71
N ASN A 136 19.81 7.65 -37.76
CA ASN A 136 19.84 6.19 -37.82
C ASN A 136 18.44 5.56 -37.76
N SER A 137 17.50 6.15 -37.01
CA SER A 137 16.11 5.66 -36.97
C SER A 137 15.32 5.87 -38.25
N ARG A 138 15.69 6.89 -39.04
CA ARG A 138 15.09 7.20 -40.34
C ARG A 138 15.75 6.46 -41.50
N SER A 139 16.94 5.89 -41.28
CA SER A 139 17.68 5.17 -42.29
C SER A 139 17.06 3.79 -42.57
N GLU A 140 16.68 3.55 -43.82
CA GLU A 140 16.19 2.25 -44.28
C GLU A 140 17.26 1.16 -44.17
N ALA A 141 18.55 1.54 -44.25
CA ALA A 141 19.67 0.59 -44.22
C ALA A 141 19.82 -0.10 -42.86
N THR A 142 19.54 0.62 -41.76
CA THR A 142 19.70 0.09 -40.40
C THR A 142 18.36 -0.27 -39.76
N GLY A 143 17.24 0.30 -40.24
CA GLY A 143 15.90 0.01 -39.72
C GLY A 143 15.76 0.33 -38.24
N GLY A 144 16.46 1.37 -37.77
CA GLY A 144 16.46 1.77 -36.35
C GLY A 144 17.18 0.82 -35.40
N LYS A 145 18.01 -0.11 -35.91
CA LYS A 145 18.87 -0.95 -35.07
C LYS A 145 20.03 -0.16 -34.48
N CYS A 146 20.51 -0.55 -33.31
CA CYS A 146 21.67 0.07 -32.67
C CYS A 146 22.92 0.00 -33.58
N VAL A 147 23.64 1.11 -33.73
CA VAL A 147 24.85 1.17 -34.59
C VAL A 147 26.01 0.31 -34.10
N PHE A 148 26.04 -0.04 -32.82
CA PHE A 148 27.12 -0.82 -32.21
C PHE A 148 26.84 -2.32 -32.25
N CYS A 149 25.74 -2.76 -31.65
CA CYS A 149 25.41 -4.18 -31.51
C CYS A 149 24.35 -4.69 -32.49
N ARG A 150 23.75 -3.81 -33.31
CA ARG A 150 22.68 -4.12 -34.27
C ARG A 150 21.41 -4.73 -33.67
N SER A 151 21.27 -4.74 -32.35
CA SER A 151 20.01 -5.10 -31.69
C SER A 151 18.91 -4.11 -32.07
N THR A 152 17.72 -4.63 -32.36
CA THR A 152 16.51 -3.83 -32.58
C THR A 152 16.15 -3.11 -31.29
N SER A 153 16.22 -1.78 -31.29
CA SER A 153 15.92 -1.00 -30.10
C SER A 153 15.43 0.39 -30.44
N GLY A 154 14.40 0.84 -29.72
CA GLY A 154 14.12 2.27 -29.64
C GLY A 154 15.24 3.02 -28.90
N PHE A 155 15.22 4.35 -28.97
CA PHE A 155 16.13 5.21 -28.24
C PHE A 155 15.37 6.27 -27.46
N VAL A 156 15.96 6.74 -26.36
CA VAL A 156 15.44 7.84 -25.53
C VAL A 156 16.51 8.91 -25.41
N LYS A 157 16.09 10.19 -25.47
CA LYS A 157 16.96 11.33 -25.25
C LYS A 157 17.38 11.39 -23.78
N LEU A 158 18.69 11.50 -23.54
CA LEU A 158 19.22 11.74 -22.20
C LEU A 158 19.05 13.23 -21.85
N PHE A 159 18.53 13.50 -20.66
CA PHE A 159 18.44 14.85 -20.12
C PHE A 159 19.72 15.15 -19.36
N GLU A 160 20.45 16.11 -19.87
CA GLU A 160 21.70 16.58 -19.29
C GLU A 160 21.44 18.03 -18.93
N VAL A 161 21.27 18.27 -17.63
CA VAL A 161 21.24 19.63 -17.11
C VAL A 161 22.70 20.05 -17.07
N GLU A 162 23.07 21.07 -17.85
CA GLU A 162 24.31 21.78 -17.57
C GLU A 162 24.16 22.26 -16.13
N CYS A 163 24.94 21.69 -15.21
CA CYS A 163 25.04 22.26 -13.88
C CYS A 163 25.63 23.65 -14.10
N GLU A 164 24.76 24.66 -14.24
CA GLU A 164 25.15 26.04 -14.13
C GLU A 164 25.93 26.09 -12.83
N GLU A 165 27.24 26.33 -12.92
CA GLU A 165 28.05 26.54 -11.73
C GLU A 165 27.30 27.58 -10.92
N GLU A 166 26.74 27.14 -9.79
CA GLU A 166 26.12 28.04 -8.84
C GLU A 166 27.19 29.06 -8.53
N LYS A 167 27.08 30.24 -9.15
CA LYS A 167 27.82 31.42 -8.72
C LYS A 167 27.51 31.47 -7.24
N LYS A 168 28.51 31.16 -6.42
CA LYS A 168 28.47 31.22 -4.96
C LYS A 168 27.97 32.60 -4.56
N ASN A 169 26.66 32.79 -4.55
CA ASN A 169 26.01 33.86 -3.84
C ASN A 169 25.99 33.35 -2.42
N ASP A 170 26.95 33.86 -1.66
CA ASP A 170 27.05 33.87 -0.21
C ASP A 170 25.94 33.11 0.53
N VAL A 171 26.36 32.00 1.11
CA VAL A 171 25.66 31.20 2.11
C VAL A 171 24.92 32.13 3.08
N ILE A 172 23.60 32.23 2.94
CA ILE A 172 22.75 32.75 4.01
C ILE A 172 22.69 31.66 5.06
N ASP A 173 23.36 31.92 6.18
CA ASP A 173 23.34 31.16 7.42
C ASP A 173 21.89 31.00 7.92
N TYR A 174 21.30 29.83 7.64
CA TYR A 174 19.95 29.48 8.08
C TYR A 174 19.92 28.88 9.51
N ASN A 175 21.04 28.88 10.24
CA ASN A 175 21.13 28.17 11.53
C ASN A 175 20.92 29.04 12.78
N GLN A 176 20.30 30.24 12.66
CA GLN A 176 20.08 31.12 13.82
C GLN A 176 18.61 31.44 14.19
N SER A 177 17.60 30.72 13.68
CA SER A 177 16.20 31.09 13.96
C SER A 177 15.24 30.01 14.51
N MET A 178 15.71 28.80 14.84
CA MET A 178 14.79 27.72 15.29
C MET A 178 15.12 27.13 16.67
N ILE A 179 15.50 27.96 17.64
CA ILE A 179 15.35 27.62 19.07
C ILE A 179 14.80 28.83 19.82
N ASN A 180 13.47 28.88 19.94
CA ASN A 180 12.75 29.46 21.08
C ASN A 180 11.31 28.91 21.06
N PRO A 181 11.02 27.78 21.74
CA PRO A 181 9.67 27.46 22.14
C PRO A 181 9.44 28.03 23.55
N ASP A 182 9.03 29.29 23.62
CA ASP A 182 8.46 29.87 24.83
C ASP A 182 7.03 30.36 24.52
N SER A 183 6.09 29.78 25.27
CA SER A 183 4.78 30.29 25.70
C SER A 183 3.89 31.01 24.67
N THR A 184 2.65 30.57 24.40
CA THR A 184 1.52 30.70 25.33
C THR A 184 0.25 30.17 24.65
N GLU A 185 -0.66 29.72 25.50
CA GLU A 185 -2.05 29.38 25.24
C GLU A 185 -2.80 30.47 24.45
N THR A 186 -3.73 30.07 23.58
CA THR A 186 -5.13 30.53 23.65
C THR A 186 -6.01 29.67 22.74
N ALA A 187 -7.13 29.24 23.31
CA ALA A 187 -8.25 28.65 22.61
C ALA A 187 -8.91 29.69 21.70
N ASP A 188 -9.26 29.33 20.46
CA ASP A 188 -10.59 29.68 19.97
C ASP A 188 -11.08 28.78 18.80
N SER A 189 -12.38 28.61 18.88
CA SER A 189 -13.43 28.04 18.06
C SER A 189 -13.28 27.81 16.54
N SER A 190 -13.92 26.71 16.15
CA SER A 190 -14.93 26.66 15.08
C SER A 190 -14.50 27.05 13.65
N SER A 191 -14.10 26.04 12.88
CA SER A 191 -14.64 25.90 11.53
C SER A 191 -14.76 24.43 11.14
N ARG A 192 -16.01 24.02 10.95
CA ARG A 192 -16.41 22.75 10.33
C ARG A 192 -16.14 22.85 8.83
N ILE A 193 -15.36 21.94 8.27
CA ILE A 193 -15.39 21.64 6.84
C ILE A 193 -15.51 20.12 6.68
N PRO A 194 -16.60 19.58 6.11
CA PRO A 194 -16.73 18.16 5.83
C PRO A 194 -16.04 17.86 4.50
N PHE A 195 -14.81 17.35 4.54
CA PHE A 195 -14.19 16.67 3.39
C PHE A 195 -14.54 15.19 3.45
N ALA A 196 -15.78 14.88 3.08
CA ALA A 196 -16.21 13.52 2.82
C ALA A 196 -16.74 13.46 1.38
N LEU A 197 -16.40 12.36 0.72
CA LEU A 197 -16.86 11.91 -0.59
C LEU A 197 -16.09 12.52 -1.76
N LEU A 198 -15.08 11.78 -2.24
CA LEU A 198 -14.95 11.24 -3.60
C LEU A 198 -13.63 10.43 -3.63
N PHE A 199 -13.56 9.39 -4.45
CA PHE A 199 -12.47 8.40 -4.56
C PHE A 199 -12.57 7.14 -3.67
N ASN A 200 -13.62 6.35 -3.89
CA ASN A 200 -13.52 4.89 -3.81
C ASN A 200 -14.35 4.30 -4.96
N GLY A 201 -13.72 4.01 -6.10
CA GLY A 201 -14.47 3.52 -7.25
C GLY A 201 -13.68 2.98 -8.45
N PHE A 202 -12.41 2.56 -8.31
CA PHE A 202 -11.67 2.02 -9.48
C PHE A 202 -10.80 0.78 -9.25
N ALA A 203 -10.80 0.16 -8.07
CA ALA A 203 -9.89 -0.96 -7.77
C ALA A 203 -10.55 -2.37 -7.70
N ILE A 204 -11.74 -2.58 -8.29
CA ILE A 204 -12.43 -3.90 -8.26
C ILE A 204 -12.79 -4.40 -9.68
N PHE A 205 -11.90 -4.26 -10.66
CA PHE A 205 -12.14 -4.82 -12.00
C PHE A 205 -11.02 -5.69 -12.60
N ILE A 206 -9.91 -5.91 -11.90
CA ILE A 206 -8.76 -6.67 -12.47
C ILE A 206 -8.65 -8.12 -11.95
N ILE A 207 -9.36 -8.54 -10.90
CA ILE A 207 -9.18 -9.89 -10.34
C ILE A 207 -10.12 -10.97 -10.96
N THR A 208 -11.20 -10.59 -11.64
CA THR A 208 -12.15 -11.59 -12.19
C THR A 208 -11.75 -12.16 -13.57
N ALA A 209 -10.75 -11.62 -14.25
CA ALA A 209 -10.36 -12.08 -15.59
C ALA A 209 -9.43 -13.31 -15.62
N ASN A 210 -8.83 -13.72 -14.48
CA ASN A 210 -7.84 -14.81 -14.46
C ASN A 210 -8.39 -16.21 -14.09
N ILE A 211 -9.66 -16.33 -13.69
CA ILE A 211 -10.22 -17.63 -13.28
C ILE A 211 -10.83 -18.42 -14.45
N THR A 212 -11.19 -17.77 -15.56
CA THR A 212 -11.85 -18.45 -16.69
C THR A 212 -10.90 -19.12 -17.69
N MET A 213 -9.58 -18.84 -17.68
CA MET A 213 -8.63 -19.51 -18.59
C MET A 213 -8.17 -20.89 -18.11
N PHE A 214 -8.41 -21.28 -16.85
CA PHE A 214 -7.88 -22.55 -16.33
C PHE A 214 -8.81 -23.77 -16.54
N LEU A 215 -10.05 -23.58 -16.99
CA LEU A 215 -11.02 -24.68 -17.18
C LEU A 215 -11.17 -25.17 -18.63
N ARG A 216 -10.42 -24.64 -19.61
CA ARG A 216 -10.59 -25.03 -21.03
C ARG A 216 -9.48 -25.93 -21.60
N LYS A 217 -8.63 -26.52 -20.74
CA LYS A 217 -7.48 -27.35 -21.17
C LYS A 217 -7.56 -28.83 -20.78
N ARG A 218 -8.77 -29.34 -20.47
CA ARG A 218 -9.02 -30.78 -20.25
C ARG A 218 -10.34 -31.22 -20.90
N THR A 219 -10.33 -31.32 -22.23
CA THR A 219 -11.18 -32.20 -23.04
C THR A 219 -10.44 -32.47 -24.33
#